data_AF-A0AAW7KPM0-F1
#
_entry.id   AF-A0AAW7KPM0-F1
#
_cell.length_a   1.000
_cell.length_b   1.000
_cell.length_c   1.000
_cell.angle_alpha   90.00
_cell.angle_beta   90.00
_cell.angle_gamma   90.00
#
_symmetry.space_group_name_H-M   'P 1'
#
loop_
_entity.id
_entity.type
_entity.pdbx_description
1 polymer ?
#
loop_
_entity_poly.entity_id
_entity_poly.type
_entity_poly.pdbx_seq_one_letter_code
_entity_poly.pdbx_strand_id
1 'polypeptide(L)'
;MFRKSILISTLLLTSFANSAENIPTSSGIFSITEKENDYYEKEQTYKLEGKVVGKSSWLGVEGKLLGNYNNTNYISVSGYTGGSGCLKVISIVKVNKNEVSFSPSLNACGGIKDINFKNGVVTVTALERDEKTQVKYIVKEDSILQDGVVPTTTFSFIAK
;
A
#
# COMPACT_ATOMS: atom_id res chain seq x y z
N MET A 1 -10.85 -64.12 5.29
CA MET A 1 -10.13 -63.37 4.23
C MET A 1 -10.60 -61.91 4.26
N PHE A 2 -9.63 -61.01 4.14
CA PHE A 2 -9.65 -59.54 4.16
C PHE A 2 -10.79 -58.93 3.30
N ARG A 3 -11.36 -57.75 3.57
CA ARG A 3 -10.68 -56.44 3.75
C ARG A 3 -11.56 -55.45 4.52
N LYS A 4 -10.96 -54.76 5.50
CA LYS A 4 -11.49 -53.50 6.06
C LYS A 4 -11.06 -52.38 5.11
N SER A 5 -12.01 -51.71 4.46
CA SER A 5 -11.74 -50.48 3.70
C SER A 5 -11.94 -49.29 4.62
N ILE A 6 -10.84 -48.75 5.13
CA ILE A 6 -10.82 -47.46 5.82
C ILE A 6 -10.80 -46.39 4.73
N LEU A 7 -11.94 -45.72 4.54
CA LEU A 7 -12.03 -44.47 3.78
C LEU A 7 -11.23 -43.41 4.53
N ILE A 8 -9.99 -43.18 4.09
CA ILE A 8 -9.16 -42.07 4.57
C ILE A 8 -9.76 -40.81 3.96
N SER A 9 -10.52 -40.08 4.79
CA SER A 9 -10.96 -38.72 4.52
C SER A 9 -9.72 -37.83 4.46
N THR A 10 -9.19 -37.60 3.26
CA THR A 10 -8.20 -36.54 3.01
C THR A 10 -8.87 -35.20 3.26
N LEU A 11 -8.79 -34.72 4.50
CA LEU A 11 -8.95 -33.32 4.84
C LEU A 11 -7.90 -32.54 4.05
N LEU A 12 -8.32 -31.94 2.93
CA LEU A 12 -7.61 -30.85 2.29
C LEU A 12 -7.60 -29.68 3.28
N LEU A 13 -6.55 -29.58 4.09
CA LEU A 13 -6.20 -28.35 4.80
C LEU A 13 -5.85 -27.32 3.73
N THR A 14 -6.83 -26.55 3.26
CA THR A 14 -6.56 -25.32 2.54
C THR A 14 -5.91 -24.37 3.54
N SER A 15 -4.58 -24.31 3.53
CA SER A 15 -3.84 -23.26 4.19
C SER A 15 -4.39 -21.93 3.67
N PHE A 16 -5.12 -21.19 4.50
CA PHE A 16 -5.43 -19.80 4.26
C PHE A 16 -4.09 -19.07 4.23
N ALA A 17 -3.51 -18.95 3.04
CA ALA A 17 -2.32 -18.15 2.84
C ALA A 17 -2.74 -16.72 3.14
N ASN A 18 -2.35 -16.21 4.31
CA ASN A 18 -2.36 -14.78 4.55
C ASN A 18 -1.62 -14.13 3.37
N SER A 19 -2.32 -13.27 2.63
CA SER A 19 -1.76 -12.55 1.50
C SER A 19 -0.66 -11.62 2.00
N ALA A 20 0.57 -12.14 2.03
CA ALA A 20 1.77 -11.39 2.33
C ALA A 20 2.36 -10.92 1.01
N GLU A 21 2.32 -9.62 0.77
CA GLU A 21 2.99 -9.00 -0.37
C GLU A 21 4.44 -8.69 0.03
N ASN A 22 5.41 -9.10 -0.78
CA ASN A 22 6.84 -8.85 -0.53
C ASN A 22 7.42 -8.06 -1.70
N ILE A 23 7.99 -6.89 -1.39
CA ILE A 23 8.56 -5.95 -2.35
C ILE A 23 10.06 -5.86 -2.07
N PRO A 24 10.92 -6.44 -2.93
CA PRO A 24 12.36 -6.34 -2.78
C PRO A 24 12.83 -4.88 -2.95
N THR A 25 13.65 -4.41 -2.02
CA THR A 25 14.29 -3.08 -2.07
C THR A 25 15.80 -3.21 -1.93
N SER A 26 16.54 -2.14 -2.21
CA SER A 26 17.99 -2.09 -1.97
C SER A 26 18.37 -2.16 -0.48
N SER A 27 17.40 -1.98 0.42
CA SER A 27 17.59 -1.98 1.88
C SER A 27 16.97 -3.20 2.56
N GLY A 28 16.49 -4.19 1.79
CA GLY A 28 15.80 -5.37 2.29
C GLY A 28 14.41 -5.59 1.69
N ILE A 29 13.67 -6.56 2.22
CA ILE A 29 12.30 -6.86 1.82
C ILE A 29 11.35 -5.97 2.61
N PHE A 30 10.60 -5.14 1.88
CA PHE A 30 9.43 -4.45 2.41
C PHE A 30 8.22 -5.37 2.29
N SER A 31 7.56 -5.70 3.39
CA SER A 31 6.41 -6.61 3.38
C SER A 31 5.14 -5.96 3.89
N ILE A 32 4.03 -6.33 3.26
CA ILE A 32 2.66 -5.94 3.62
C ILE A 32 1.96 -7.23 4.02
N THR A 33 1.51 -7.29 5.27
CA THR A 33 0.72 -8.43 5.77
C THR A 33 -0.67 -7.95 6.15
N GLU A 34 -1.68 -8.63 5.65
CA GLU A 34 -3.07 -8.41 6.07
C GLU A 34 -3.45 -9.38 7.18
N LYS A 35 -4.15 -8.89 8.19
CA LYS A 35 -4.82 -9.71 9.19
C LYS A 35 -6.33 -9.54 9.05
N GLU A 36 -7.02 -10.65 8.82
CA GLU A 36 -8.48 -10.66 8.89
C GLU A 36 -8.94 -10.28 10.29
N ASN A 37 -9.97 -9.44 10.35
CA ASN A 37 -10.71 -9.11 11.56
C ASN A 37 -12.21 -9.26 11.26
N ASP A 38 -13.06 -9.15 12.28
CA ASP A 38 -14.52 -9.29 12.12
C ASP A 38 -15.17 -8.09 11.40
N TYR A 39 -14.38 -7.12 10.94
CA TYR A 39 -14.84 -5.90 10.29
C TYR A 39 -14.57 -5.93 8.77
N TYR A 40 -15.23 -5.04 8.02
CA TYR A 40 -15.03 -4.94 6.58
C TYR A 40 -13.60 -4.51 6.21
N GLU A 41 -13.00 -3.63 7.02
CA GLU A 41 -11.60 -3.22 6.83
C GLU A 41 -10.65 -4.19 7.55
N LYS A 42 -9.59 -4.60 6.87
CA LYS A 42 -8.54 -5.47 7.44
C LYS A 42 -7.43 -4.61 8.05
N GLU A 43 -6.77 -5.13 9.09
CA GLU A 43 -5.55 -4.50 9.60
C GLU A 43 -4.38 -4.87 8.69
N GLN A 44 -3.70 -3.88 8.12
CA GLN A 44 -2.44 -4.08 7.40
C GLN A 44 -1.26 -3.67 8.29
N THR A 45 -0.25 -4.52 8.30
CA THR A 45 1.04 -4.23 8.95
C THR A 45 2.13 -4.15 7.90
N TYR A 46 2.91 -3.08 7.94
CA TYR A 46 4.05 -2.83 7.07
C TYR A 46 5.34 -3.14 7.81
N LYS A 47 6.25 -3.87 7.17
CA LYS A 47 7.54 -4.25 7.77
C LYS A 47 8.69 -4.05 6.79
N LEU A 48 9.86 -3.72 7.31
CA LEU A 48 11.14 -3.80 6.59
C LEU A 48 12.02 -4.80 7.32
N GLU A 49 12.49 -5.85 6.63
CA GLU A 49 13.32 -6.91 7.23
C GLU A 49 12.68 -7.47 8.53
N GLY A 50 11.36 -7.65 8.51
CA GLY A 50 10.57 -8.16 9.65
C GLY A 50 10.27 -7.15 10.76
N LYS A 51 10.93 -5.97 10.78
CA LYS A 51 10.63 -4.90 11.75
C LYS A 51 9.41 -4.12 11.31
N VAL A 52 8.43 -3.96 12.20
CA VAL A 52 7.22 -3.16 11.94
C VAL A 52 7.58 -1.67 11.78
N VAL A 53 7.11 -1.06 10.70
CA VAL A 53 7.34 0.36 10.36
C VAL A 53 6.04 1.16 10.26
N GLY A 54 4.89 0.50 10.27
CA GLY A 54 3.59 1.17 10.28
C GLY A 54 2.44 0.18 10.24
N LYS A 55 1.23 0.69 10.46
CA LYS A 55 -0.03 -0.04 10.32
C LYS A 55 -1.10 0.84 9.69
N SER A 56 -2.09 0.23 9.05
CA SER A 56 -3.28 0.91 8.53
C SER A 56 -4.50 0.00 8.58
N SER A 57 -5.67 0.56 8.28
CA SER A 57 -6.93 -0.16 8.14
C SER A 57 -7.56 0.20 6.80
N TRP A 58 -7.68 -0.78 5.91
CA TRP A 58 -8.26 -0.66 4.58
C TRP A 58 -8.95 -1.96 4.19
N LEU A 59 -9.85 -1.96 3.20
CA LEU A 59 -10.45 -3.21 2.69
C LEU A 59 -9.41 -4.18 2.11
N GLY A 60 -8.35 -3.61 1.55
CA GLY A 60 -7.18 -4.31 1.03
C GLY A 60 -6.10 -3.29 0.73
N VAL A 61 -4.87 -3.78 0.56
CA VAL A 61 -3.73 -2.95 0.19
C VAL A 61 -2.97 -3.57 -0.96
N GLU A 62 -2.47 -2.72 -1.85
CA GLU A 62 -1.57 -3.09 -2.95
C GLU A 62 -0.31 -2.23 -2.88
N GLY A 63 0.85 -2.88 -2.93
CA GLY A 63 2.14 -2.23 -3.08
C GLY A 63 2.69 -2.33 -4.49
N LYS A 64 3.49 -1.33 -4.89
CA LYS A 64 4.22 -1.37 -6.15
C LYS A 64 5.54 -0.62 -6.05
N LEU A 65 6.64 -1.29 -6.34
CA LEU A 65 7.94 -0.64 -6.47
C LEU A 65 7.92 0.28 -7.70
N LEU A 66 8.20 1.56 -7.48
CA LEU A 66 8.26 2.58 -8.54
C LEU A 66 9.67 2.73 -9.09
N GLY A 67 10.68 2.67 -8.22
CA GLY A 67 12.07 2.78 -8.62
C GLY A 67 13.01 3.04 -7.46
N ASN A 68 14.27 3.32 -7.79
CA ASN A 68 15.32 3.68 -6.85
C ASN A 68 16.01 4.98 -7.30
N TYR A 69 16.32 5.85 -6.34
CA TYR A 69 17.11 7.06 -6.56
C TYR A 69 17.90 7.39 -5.30
N ASN A 70 19.21 7.66 -5.44
CA ASN A 70 20.11 7.97 -4.33
C ASN A 70 19.99 6.99 -3.15
N ASN A 71 20.08 5.68 -3.43
CA ASN A 71 19.98 4.61 -2.43
C ASN A 71 18.65 4.58 -1.64
N THR A 72 17.61 5.20 -2.18
CA THR A 72 16.25 5.18 -1.61
C THR A 72 15.31 4.55 -2.62
N ASN A 73 14.60 3.50 -2.19
CA ASN A 73 13.52 2.89 -2.96
C ASN A 73 12.22 3.67 -2.73
N TYR A 74 11.43 3.82 -3.80
CA TYR A 74 10.14 4.48 -3.78
C TYR A 74 9.08 3.44 -4.12
N ILE A 75 8.07 3.32 -3.26
CA ILE A 75 6.99 2.34 -3.39
C ILE A 75 5.67 3.11 -3.30
N SER A 76 4.73 2.86 -4.20
CA SER A 76 3.34 3.30 -3.99
C SER A 76 2.60 2.23 -3.22
N VAL A 77 1.96 2.61 -2.12
CA VAL A 77 1.06 1.76 -1.35
C VAL A 77 -0.35 2.33 -1.48
N SER A 78 -1.29 1.54 -1.98
CA SER A 78 -2.68 1.96 -2.22
C SER A 78 -3.63 1.17 -1.33
N GLY A 79 -4.40 1.86 -0.49
CA GLY A 79 -5.49 1.31 0.31
C GLY A 79 -6.84 1.50 -0.37
N TYR A 80 -7.68 0.46 -0.35
CA TYR A 80 -9.05 0.50 -0.87
C TYR A 80 -10.04 0.90 0.25
N THR A 81 -10.89 1.89 0.03
CA THR A 81 -11.74 2.46 1.10
C THR A 81 -13.14 1.87 1.21
N GLY A 82 -13.65 1.19 0.18
CA GLY A 82 -14.95 0.52 0.26
C GLY A 82 -16.21 1.36 0.20
N GLY A 83 -16.14 2.66 -0.09
CA GLY A 83 -17.34 3.48 -0.33
C GLY A 83 -17.40 4.81 0.43
N SER A 84 -16.33 5.27 1.07
CA SER A 84 -16.27 6.54 1.80
C SER A 84 -16.15 7.80 0.91
N GLY A 85 -16.49 7.70 -0.38
CA GLY A 85 -16.43 8.79 -1.34
C GLY A 85 -15.15 8.85 -2.17
N CYS A 86 -14.12 8.07 -1.83
CA CYS A 86 -12.91 7.94 -2.64
C CYS A 86 -12.51 6.50 -2.91
N LEU A 87 -12.33 6.09 -4.16
CA LEU A 87 -12.01 4.70 -4.52
C LEU A 87 -10.73 4.18 -3.84
N LYS A 88 -9.65 4.98 -3.88
CA LYS A 88 -8.34 4.61 -3.33
C LYS A 88 -7.72 5.78 -2.57
N VAL A 89 -6.90 5.44 -1.58
CA VAL A 89 -5.96 6.36 -0.93
C VAL A 89 -4.54 5.83 -1.18
N ILE A 90 -3.63 6.69 -1.60
CA ILE A 90 -2.25 6.33 -1.91
C ILE A 90 -1.30 6.98 -0.91
N SER A 91 -0.26 6.27 -0.51
CA SER A 91 0.93 6.83 0.12
C SER A 91 2.16 6.42 -0.66
N ILE A 92 3.11 7.35 -0.81
CA ILE A 92 4.43 7.07 -1.34
C ILE A 92 5.34 6.74 -0.17
N VAL A 93 5.80 5.50 -0.14
CA VAL A 93 6.71 4.97 0.86
C VAL A 93 8.13 5.09 0.34
N LYS A 94 9.00 5.65 1.15
CA LYS A 94 10.44 5.68 0.91
C LYS A 94 11.12 4.73 1.85
N VAL A 95 12.03 3.95 1.28
CA VAL A 95 12.77 2.92 1.99
C VAL A 95 14.25 3.12 1.71
N ASN A 96 15.02 3.43 2.74
CA ASN A 96 16.48 3.37 2.72
C ASN A 96 16.98 2.56 3.94
N LYS A 97 18.30 2.42 4.07
CA LYS A 97 18.90 1.60 5.14
C LYS A 97 18.59 2.11 6.55
N ASN A 98 18.31 3.40 6.69
CA ASN A 98 18.17 4.07 7.98
C ASN A 98 16.70 4.28 8.37
N GLU A 99 15.83 4.48 7.37
CA GLU A 99 14.46 4.90 7.61
C GLU A 99 13.46 4.32 6.61
N VAL A 100 12.23 4.18 7.08
CA VAL A 100 11.05 4.04 6.26
C VAL A 100 10.11 5.21 6.57
N SER A 101 9.72 5.96 5.55
CA SER A 101 8.79 7.06 5.70
C SER A 101 7.61 6.92 4.74
N PHE A 102 6.42 7.23 5.25
CA PHE A 102 5.18 7.25 4.49
C PHE A 102 4.81 8.71 4.22
N SER A 103 4.55 9.05 2.96
CA SER A 103 3.93 10.33 2.65
C SER A 103 2.54 10.40 3.30
N PRO A 104 2.02 11.60 3.58
CA PRO A 104 0.59 11.79 3.77
C PRO A 104 -0.25 11.12 2.67
N SER A 105 -1.49 10.83 3.03
CA SER A 105 -2.52 10.24 2.18
C SER A 105 -2.84 11.15 0.99
N LEU A 106 -2.78 10.58 -0.21
CA LEU A 106 -3.17 11.18 -1.47
C LEU A 106 -4.50 10.56 -1.90
N ASN A 107 -5.54 11.37 -2.06
CA ASN A 107 -6.87 10.86 -2.36
C ASN A 107 -7.02 10.66 -3.87
N ALA A 108 -7.49 9.48 -4.27
CA ALA A 108 -7.81 9.16 -5.65
C ALA A 108 -9.26 8.69 -5.73
N CYS A 109 -10.16 9.66 -5.69
CA CYS A 109 -11.57 9.40 -5.43
C CYS A 109 -12.28 8.72 -6.60
N GLY A 110 -11.91 9.06 -7.83
CA GLY A 110 -12.27 8.33 -9.06
C GLY A 110 -11.20 7.33 -9.51
N GLY A 111 -10.19 7.07 -8.68
CA GLY A 111 -9.08 6.16 -8.99
C GLY A 111 -7.81 6.84 -9.50
N ILE A 112 -6.81 6.01 -9.82
CA ILE A 112 -5.48 6.45 -10.22
C ILE A 112 -5.39 6.38 -11.73
N LYS A 113 -5.02 7.49 -12.36
CA LYS A 113 -4.79 7.54 -13.81
C LYS A 113 -3.36 7.17 -14.17
N ASP A 114 -2.38 7.71 -13.43
CA ASP A 114 -0.96 7.45 -13.67
C ASP A 114 -0.12 7.66 -12.40
N ILE A 115 0.99 6.92 -12.30
CA ILE A 115 2.04 7.14 -11.31
C ILE A 115 3.38 7.11 -12.03
N ASN A 116 4.02 8.27 -12.13
CA ASN A 116 5.31 8.42 -12.79
C ASN A 116 6.42 8.69 -11.77
N PHE A 117 7.55 8.02 -11.92
CA PHE A 117 8.73 8.20 -11.10
C PHE A 117 9.91 8.70 -11.94
N LYS A 118 10.51 9.81 -11.53
CA LYS A 118 11.71 10.36 -12.17
C LYS A 118 12.61 11.04 -11.14
N ASN A 119 13.84 10.54 -11.01
CA ASN A 119 14.90 11.14 -10.19
C ASN A 119 14.46 11.50 -8.77
N GLY A 120 13.80 10.58 -8.06
CA GLY A 120 13.34 10.80 -6.68
C GLY A 120 12.06 11.63 -6.54
N VAL A 121 11.45 12.03 -7.65
CA VAL A 121 10.15 12.71 -7.68
C VAL A 121 9.10 11.71 -8.15
N VAL A 122 8.04 11.54 -7.35
CA VAL A 122 6.86 10.77 -7.72
C VAL A 122 5.74 11.73 -8.08
N THR A 123 5.19 11.60 -9.27
CA THR A 123 4.00 12.32 -9.72
C THR A 123 2.84 11.35 -9.80
N VAL A 124 1.82 11.56 -8.98
CA VAL A 124 0.56 10.80 -9.02
C VAL A 124 -0.48 11.67 -9.70
N THR A 125 -1.07 11.16 -10.78
CA THR A 125 -2.25 11.76 -11.39
C THR A 125 -3.46 10.95 -10.94
N ALA A 126 -4.26 11.56 -10.06
CA ALA A 126 -5.46 10.98 -9.49
C ALA A 126 -6.71 11.60 -10.13
N LEU A 127 -7.81 10.87 -10.09
CA LEU A 127 -9.12 11.36 -10.49
C LEU A 127 -9.94 11.72 -9.25
N GLU A 128 -10.69 12.80 -9.35
CA GLU A 128 -11.75 13.15 -8.40
C GLU A 128 -12.97 12.24 -8.59
N ARG A 129 -13.96 12.39 -7.71
CA ARG A 129 -15.17 11.57 -7.69
C ARG A 129 -15.99 11.61 -8.98
N ASP A 130 -15.87 12.67 -9.78
CA ASP A 130 -16.52 12.79 -11.09
C ASP A 130 -15.84 11.99 -12.21
N GLU A 131 -14.72 11.32 -11.89
CA GLU A 131 -13.89 10.51 -12.79
C GLU A 131 -13.31 11.30 -13.99
N LYS A 132 -13.39 12.64 -13.95
CA LYS A 132 -13.00 13.53 -15.05
C LYS A 132 -11.97 14.55 -14.58
N THR A 133 -12.22 15.17 -13.44
CA THR A 133 -11.33 16.14 -12.83
C THR A 133 -10.08 15.43 -12.33
N GLN A 134 -8.92 15.96 -12.72
CA GLN A 134 -7.62 15.41 -12.37
C GLN A 134 -6.99 16.27 -11.28
N VAL A 135 -6.44 15.60 -10.28
CA VAL A 135 -5.57 16.20 -9.28
C VAL A 135 -4.18 15.59 -9.40
N LYS A 136 -3.18 16.46 -9.40
CA LYS A 136 -1.79 16.07 -9.53
C LYS A 136 -1.08 16.22 -8.19
N TYR A 137 -0.63 15.11 -7.63
CA TYR A 137 0.23 15.11 -6.46
C TYR A 137 1.69 14.94 -6.87
N ILE A 138 2.57 15.79 -6.34
CA ILE A 138 4.02 15.67 -6.51
C ILE A 138 4.61 15.41 -5.14
N VAL A 139 5.23 14.25 -4.98
CA VAL A 139 5.97 13.86 -3.79
C VAL A 139 7.46 13.97 -4.09
N LYS A 140 8.14 14.87 -3.38
CA LYS A 140 9.58 15.07 -3.47
C LYS A 140 10.11 15.29 -2.08
N GLU A 141 11.06 14.45 -1.64
CA GLU A 141 11.55 14.52 -0.26
C GLU A 141 10.34 14.58 0.69
N ASP A 142 10.38 15.31 1.78
CA ASP A 142 9.27 15.28 2.75
C ASP A 142 8.12 16.22 2.36
N SER A 143 8.14 16.75 1.14
CA SER A 143 7.15 17.68 0.62
C SER A 143 6.16 17.00 -0.31
N ILE A 144 4.89 17.38 -0.15
CA ILE A 144 3.82 17.08 -1.09
C ILE A 144 3.29 18.41 -1.65
N LEU A 145 3.12 18.45 -2.97
CA LEU A 145 2.36 19.48 -3.64
C LEU A 145 1.11 18.86 -4.27
N GLN A 146 -0.06 19.45 -4.03
CA GLN A 146 -1.30 19.16 -4.72
C GLN A 146 -1.55 20.28 -5.73
N ASP A 147 -1.60 19.97 -7.01
CA ASP A 147 -1.76 20.94 -8.11
C ASP A 147 -0.76 22.11 -8.03
N GLY A 148 0.45 21.82 -7.58
CA GLY A 148 1.55 22.78 -7.45
C GLY A 148 1.56 23.60 -6.16
N VAL A 149 0.57 23.43 -5.26
CA VAL A 149 0.50 24.11 -3.97
C VAL A 149 0.66 23.14 -2.80
N VAL A 150 1.23 23.61 -1.69
CA VAL A 150 1.27 22.81 -0.46
C VAL A 150 -0.16 22.66 0.05
N PRO A 151 -0.66 21.43 0.27
CA PRO A 151 -2.02 21.22 0.73
C PRO A 151 -2.21 21.80 2.13
N THR A 152 -3.36 22.44 2.35
CA THR A 152 -3.71 23.06 3.65
C THR A 152 -4.04 22.04 4.72
N THR A 153 -4.41 20.83 4.31
CA THR A 153 -4.69 19.70 5.20
C THR A 153 -4.03 18.43 4.65
N THR A 154 -3.44 17.66 5.56
CA THR A 154 -2.79 16.38 5.24
C THR A 154 -3.24 15.33 6.24
N PHE A 155 -3.61 14.15 5.75
CA PHE A 155 -3.98 13.01 6.60
C PHE A 155 -2.86 11.98 6.58
N SER A 156 -2.63 11.30 7.70
CA SER A 156 -1.66 10.20 7.76
C SER A 156 -2.25 8.96 7.07
N PHE A 157 -1.42 8.26 6.31
CA PHE A 157 -1.80 6.96 5.73
C PHE A 157 -1.72 5.84 6.77
N ILE A 158 -0.74 5.94 7.68
CA ILE A 158 -0.58 5.02 8.79
C ILE A 158 -1.41 5.49 9.98
N ALA A 159 -2.05 4.55 10.69
CA ALA A 159 -2.66 4.81 11.98
C ALA A 159 -1.57 5.05 13.03
N LYS A 160 -1.80 6.01 13.93
CA LYS A 160 -0.93 6.27 15.09
C LYS A 160 -1.25 5.31 16.23
#